data_AF-A0A957P2K7-F1
#
_entry.id   AF-A0A957P2K7-F1
#
_cell.length_a   1.000
_cell.length_b   1.000
_cell.length_c   1.000
_cell.angle_alpha   90.00
_cell.angle_beta   90.00
_cell.angle_gamma   90.00
#
_symmetry.space_group_name_H-M   'P 1'
#
loop_
_entity.id
_entity.type
_entity.pdbx_description
1 polymer ?
#
loop_
_entity_poly.entity_id
_entity_poly.type
_entity_poly.pdbx_seq_one_letter_code
_entity_poly.pdbx_strand_id
1 'polypeptide(L)'
;GTGHFATAVVTQAESIAQLSVPVVVDIDVEAAQLAFARAGVDAAEMVICESRAAALAAMARRKRVILPAADLLMDLPVDVVVESTGVPEAGARHALAAIAHGKHVVMVSKETDAVVGPILAQRARAAGVVYTPTDGDQHGLLIELVEWARRLGLDVLCGGKARDAEFVYDGDARTVVCGRQAIALTADDWRWLQPIPPASAAEFVAGRQAALVALPQVGGFDLVEMAIAANYADLWPDVAATHSPALHIAELPEVFCPVEMGGILHRRGVIECVTCLRQPHEAGLGGGVFVVVACTNDYSRHILHTKGLIANSRGSAAVIYR
;
A
#
# COMPACT_ATOMS: atom_id res chain seq x y z
N GLY A 1 0.06 -17.45 -10.25
CA GLY A 1 0.74 -17.20 -8.98
C GLY A 1 -0.26 -17.38 -7.86
N THR A 2 -0.24 -18.50 -7.17
CA THR A 2 -1.11 -18.86 -6.04
C THR A 2 -0.37 -18.73 -4.70
N GLY A 3 0.57 -17.78 -4.61
CA GLY A 3 1.26 -17.44 -3.36
C GLY A 3 0.33 -16.86 -2.29
N HIS A 4 0.89 -16.30 -1.22
CA HIS A 4 0.12 -15.84 -0.06
C HIS A 4 -1.02 -14.89 -0.41
N PHE A 5 -0.77 -13.85 -1.23
CA PHE A 5 -1.78 -12.87 -1.63
C PHE A 5 -2.95 -13.52 -2.38
N ALA A 6 -2.63 -14.27 -3.45
CA ALA A 6 -3.65 -14.92 -4.27
C ALA A 6 -4.43 -15.98 -3.50
N THR A 7 -3.77 -16.74 -2.61
CA THR A 7 -4.47 -17.67 -1.72
C THR A 7 -5.48 -16.92 -0.85
N ALA A 8 -5.13 -15.75 -0.30
CA ALA A 8 -6.06 -14.94 0.49
C ALA A 8 -7.27 -14.47 -0.36
N VAL A 9 -7.04 -14.03 -1.60
CA VAL A 9 -8.12 -13.67 -2.53
C VAL A 9 -9.02 -14.87 -2.82
N VAL A 10 -8.44 -16.03 -3.15
CA VAL A 10 -9.19 -17.27 -3.45
C VAL A 10 -10.04 -17.69 -2.25
N THR A 11 -9.48 -17.64 -1.03
CA THR A 11 -10.22 -17.98 0.20
C THR A 11 -11.33 -16.98 0.51
N GLN A 12 -11.07 -15.69 0.34
CA GLN A 12 -12.04 -14.64 0.68
C GLN A 12 -13.16 -14.55 -0.35
N ALA A 13 -12.89 -14.87 -1.62
CA ALA A 13 -13.86 -14.85 -2.71
C ALA A 13 -15.07 -15.76 -2.43
N GLU A 14 -14.89 -16.87 -1.70
CA GLU A 14 -15.99 -17.76 -1.32
C GLU A 14 -17.03 -17.08 -0.40
N SER A 15 -16.68 -15.97 0.22
CA SER A 15 -17.58 -15.14 1.04
C SER A 15 -18.11 -13.90 0.30
N ILE A 16 -17.74 -13.68 -0.97
CA ILE A 16 -18.11 -12.49 -1.75
C ILE A 16 -19.03 -12.91 -2.89
N ALA A 17 -20.34 -12.67 -2.73
CA ALA A 17 -21.36 -13.15 -3.67
C ALA A 17 -21.17 -12.70 -5.14
N GLN A 18 -20.49 -11.58 -5.38
CA GLN A 18 -20.28 -10.99 -6.71
C GLN A 18 -18.88 -11.29 -7.29
N LEU A 19 -18.03 -12.04 -6.57
CA LEU A 19 -16.70 -12.41 -7.02
C LEU A 19 -16.60 -13.93 -7.14
N SER A 20 -16.16 -14.41 -8.29
CA SER A 20 -15.85 -15.83 -8.49
C SER A 20 -14.43 -15.97 -8.98
N VAL A 21 -13.70 -16.92 -8.40
CA VAL A 21 -12.37 -17.33 -8.88
C VAL A 21 -12.48 -18.75 -9.43
N PRO A 22 -12.94 -18.91 -10.69
CA PRO A 22 -13.16 -20.23 -11.29
C PRO A 22 -11.86 -20.87 -11.80
N VAL A 23 -10.80 -20.09 -11.97
CA VAL A 23 -9.52 -20.55 -12.52
C VAL A 23 -8.38 -19.99 -11.68
N VAL A 24 -7.43 -20.85 -11.34
CA VAL A 24 -6.11 -20.44 -10.85
C VAL A 24 -5.04 -20.98 -11.77
N VAL A 25 -3.93 -20.25 -11.87
CA VAL A 25 -2.79 -20.62 -12.68
C VAL A 25 -1.55 -20.60 -11.83
N ASP A 26 -0.80 -21.69 -11.81
CA ASP A 26 0.52 -21.71 -11.21
C ASP A 26 1.42 -22.75 -11.88
N ILE A 27 2.71 -22.46 -11.95
CA ILE A 27 3.70 -23.43 -12.43
C ILE A 27 3.85 -24.59 -11.45
N ASP A 28 3.56 -24.35 -10.17
CA ASP A 28 3.40 -25.35 -9.13
C ASP A 28 1.92 -25.69 -8.97
N VAL A 29 1.49 -26.75 -9.65
CA VAL A 29 0.10 -27.22 -9.63
C VAL A 29 -0.34 -27.64 -8.22
N GLU A 30 0.57 -28.14 -7.38
CA GLU A 30 0.25 -28.52 -6.00
C GLU A 30 -0.06 -27.28 -5.16
N ALA A 31 0.70 -26.19 -5.33
CA ALA A 31 0.40 -24.91 -4.69
C ALA A 31 -0.97 -24.36 -5.11
N ALA A 32 -1.35 -24.52 -6.39
CA ALA A 32 -2.65 -24.11 -6.89
C ALA A 32 -3.81 -24.95 -6.33
N GLN A 33 -3.62 -26.28 -6.22
CA GLN A 33 -4.57 -27.16 -5.54
C GLN A 33 -4.73 -26.78 -4.06
N LEU A 34 -3.61 -26.50 -3.38
CA LEU A 34 -3.62 -26.09 -1.98
C LEU A 34 -4.37 -24.78 -1.76
N ALA A 35 -4.27 -23.81 -2.68
CA ALA A 35 -5.01 -22.55 -2.59
C ALA A 35 -6.54 -22.78 -2.61
N PHE A 36 -7.04 -23.62 -3.53
CA PHE A 36 -8.46 -23.99 -3.54
C PHE A 36 -8.86 -24.84 -2.33
N ALA A 37 -8.02 -25.79 -1.90
CA ALA A 37 -8.29 -26.60 -0.72
C ALA A 37 -8.42 -25.73 0.55
N ARG A 38 -7.57 -24.71 0.71
CA ARG A 38 -7.67 -23.73 1.80
C ARG A 38 -8.94 -22.89 1.74
N ALA A 39 -9.48 -22.66 0.55
CA ALA A 39 -10.77 -22.00 0.36
C ALA A 39 -11.97 -22.91 0.66
N GLY A 40 -11.74 -24.18 1.05
CA GLY A 40 -12.79 -25.13 1.35
C GLY A 40 -13.43 -25.75 0.11
N VAL A 41 -12.81 -25.62 -1.06
CA VAL A 41 -13.26 -26.28 -2.29
C VAL A 41 -12.96 -27.78 -2.18
N ASP A 42 -13.94 -28.61 -2.50
CA ASP A 42 -13.76 -30.06 -2.50
C ASP A 42 -12.85 -30.52 -3.65
N ALA A 43 -12.00 -31.51 -3.40
CA ALA A 43 -11.09 -32.05 -4.43
C ALA A 43 -11.83 -32.57 -5.68
N ALA A 44 -13.06 -33.07 -5.52
CA ALA A 44 -13.91 -33.51 -6.63
C ALA A 44 -14.42 -32.35 -7.51
N GLU A 45 -14.34 -31.11 -7.04
CA GLU A 45 -14.69 -29.90 -7.79
C GLU A 45 -13.49 -29.28 -8.51
N MET A 46 -12.26 -29.68 -8.17
CA MET A 46 -11.04 -29.21 -8.80
C MET A 46 -10.68 -30.06 -10.02
N VAL A 47 -10.25 -29.43 -11.11
CA VAL A 47 -9.80 -30.11 -12.33
C VAL A 47 -8.54 -29.45 -12.86
N ILE A 48 -7.45 -30.21 -12.93
CA ILE A 48 -6.21 -29.79 -13.59
C ILE A 48 -6.41 -29.93 -15.10
N CYS A 49 -6.16 -28.85 -15.84
CA CYS A 49 -6.34 -28.81 -17.29
C CYS A 49 -5.05 -28.37 -17.97
N GLU A 50 -4.55 -29.19 -18.90
CA GLU A 50 -3.35 -28.91 -19.70
C GLU A 50 -3.68 -28.38 -21.11
N SER A 51 -4.96 -28.14 -21.39
CA SER A 51 -5.40 -27.56 -22.66
C SER A 51 -6.60 -26.66 -22.48
N ARG A 52 -6.74 -25.69 -23.39
CA ARG A 52 -7.89 -24.80 -23.47
C ARG A 52 -9.22 -25.56 -23.57
N ALA A 53 -9.27 -26.62 -24.39
CA ALA A 53 -10.49 -27.40 -24.59
C ALA A 53 -10.93 -28.08 -23.29
N ALA A 54 -10.00 -28.66 -22.54
CA ALA A 54 -10.28 -29.28 -21.24
C ALA A 54 -10.76 -28.23 -20.21
N ALA A 55 -10.10 -27.08 -20.15
CA ALA A 55 -10.46 -25.98 -19.25
C ALA A 55 -11.88 -25.47 -19.51
N LEU A 56 -12.26 -25.22 -20.78
CA LEU A 56 -13.62 -24.81 -21.15
C LEU A 56 -14.67 -25.86 -20.77
N ALA A 57 -14.39 -27.15 -21.00
CA ALA A 57 -15.29 -28.23 -20.63
C ALA A 57 -15.48 -28.34 -19.11
N ALA A 58 -14.43 -28.12 -18.33
CA ALA A 58 -14.47 -28.10 -16.88
C ALA A 58 -15.27 -26.89 -16.35
N MET A 59 -15.02 -25.68 -16.88
CA MET A 59 -15.76 -24.46 -16.52
C MET A 59 -17.26 -24.58 -16.85
N ALA A 60 -17.63 -25.18 -17.99
CA ALA A 60 -19.03 -25.40 -18.34
C ALA A 60 -19.76 -26.31 -17.33
N ARG A 61 -19.02 -27.17 -16.63
CA ARG A 61 -19.51 -28.02 -15.54
C ARG A 61 -19.36 -27.36 -14.16
N ARG A 62 -19.03 -26.06 -14.12
CA ARG A 62 -18.78 -25.26 -12.91
C ARG A 62 -17.69 -25.83 -12.00
N LYS A 63 -16.70 -26.52 -12.58
CA LYS A 63 -15.52 -26.99 -11.86
C LYS A 63 -14.53 -25.84 -11.65
N ARG A 64 -13.72 -25.94 -10.59
CA ARG A 64 -12.58 -25.06 -10.32
C ARG A 64 -11.39 -25.55 -11.13
N VAL A 65 -10.92 -24.73 -12.06
CA VAL A 65 -9.88 -25.11 -13.02
C VAL A 65 -8.52 -24.69 -12.50
N ILE A 66 -7.57 -25.61 -12.62
CA ILE A 66 -6.15 -25.37 -12.32
C ILE A 66 -5.38 -25.50 -13.62
N LEU A 67 -4.59 -24.48 -13.96
CA LEU A 67 -3.77 -24.45 -15.17
C LEU A 67 -2.29 -24.41 -14.80
N PRO A 68 -1.42 -25.17 -15.48
CA PRO A 68 0.02 -25.14 -15.26
C PRO A 68 0.71 -23.93 -15.93
N ALA A 69 0.01 -23.22 -16.82
CA ALA A 69 0.57 -22.15 -17.62
C ALA A 69 -0.45 -21.05 -17.94
N ALA A 70 0.01 -19.79 -17.99
CA ALA A 70 -0.84 -18.61 -18.12
C ALA A 70 -1.37 -18.34 -19.53
N ASP A 71 -0.71 -18.85 -20.56
CA ASP A 71 -1.19 -18.81 -21.94
C ASP A 71 -2.53 -19.53 -22.11
N LEU A 72 -2.76 -20.59 -21.34
CA LEU A 72 -4.04 -21.32 -21.33
C LEU A 72 -5.21 -20.51 -20.74
N LEU A 73 -4.94 -19.46 -19.96
CA LEU A 73 -5.97 -18.65 -19.29
C LEU A 73 -6.62 -17.62 -20.23
N MET A 74 -5.85 -17.03 -21.14
CA MET A 74 -6.24 -15.77 -21.80
C MET A 74 -7.47 -15.92 -22.70
N ASP A 75 -7.67 -17.10 -23.30
CA ASP A 75 -8.83 -17.40 -24.14
C ASP A 75 -10.03 -18.01 -23.38
N LEU A 76 -9.96 -18.09 -22.05
CA LEU A 76 -11.06 -18.56 -21.21
C LEU A 76 -12.08 -17.44 -20.96
N PRO A 77 -13.35 -17.77 -20.70
CA PRO A 77 -14.40 -16.78 -20.43
C PRO A 77 -14.30 -16.26 -18.97
N VAL A 78 -13.20 -15.56 -18.66
CA VAL A 78 -13.00 -14.79 -17.43
C VAL A 78 -12.98 -13.30 -17.75
N ASP A 79 -13.42 -12.45 -16.82
CA ASP A 79 -13.50 -11.01 -17.05
C ASP A 79 -12.19 -10.29 -16.67
N VAL A 80 -11.56 -10.74 -15.58
CA VAL A 80 -10.41 -10.09 -14.95
C VAL A 80 -9.29 -11.10 -14.73
N VAL A 81 -8.06 -10.70 -15.04
CA VAL A 81 -6.83 -11.41 -14.68
C VAL A 81 -6.19 -10.71 -13.49
N VAL A 82 -6.06 -11.42 -12.37
CA VAL A 82 -5.27 -10.96 -11.22
C VAL A 82 -3.86 -11.51 -11.37
N GLU A 83 -2.90 -10.62 -11.62
CA GLU A 83 -1.49 -10.99 -11.80
C GLU A 83 -0.75 -10.85 -10.46
N SER A 84 -0.43 -12.00 -9.87
CA SER A 84 0.10 -12.13 -8.50
C SER A 84 1.28 -13.10 -8.42
N THR A 85 2.10 -13.19 -9.47
CA THR A 85 3.28 -14.06 -9.48
C THR A 85 4.43 -13.52 -8.63
N GLY A 86 4.50 -12.19 -8.42
CA GLY A 86 5.67 -11.55 -7.81
C GLY A 86 6.92 -11.61 -8.70
N VAL A 87 6.78 -11.96 -9.98
CA VAL A 87 7.89 -12.04 -10.94
C VAL A 87 7.70 -10.94 -11.99
N PRO A 88 8.50 -9.85 -11.97
CA PRO A 88 8.22 -8.65 -12.77
C PRO A 88 8.08 -8.91 -14.26
N GLU A 89 8.99 -9.69 -14.83
CA GLU A 89 8.98 -9.98 -16.26
C GLU A 89 7.82 -10.89 -16.68
N ALA A 90 7.44 -11.86 -15.84
CA ALA A 90 6.26 -12.67 -16.07
C ALA A 90 5.00 -11.81 -15.96
N GLY A 91 4.90 -10.94 -14.95
CA GLY A 91 3.78 -10.03 -14.76
C GLY A 91 3.55 -9.10 -15.94
N ALA A 92 4.61 -8.52 -16.50
CA ALA A 92 4.52 -7.69 -17.70
C ALA A 92 4.00 -8.49 -18.91
N ARG A 93 4.49 -9.72 -19.13
CA ARG A 93 4.03 -10.59 -20.23
C ARG A 93 2.57 -11.00 -20.05
N HIS A 94 2.18 -11.40 -18.85
CA HIS A 94 0.81 -11.79 -18.53
C HIS A 94 -0.16 -10.63 -18.72
N ALA A 95 0.17 -9.43 -18.22
CA ALA A 95 -0.67 -8.25 -18.39
C ALA A 95 -0.85 -7.87 -19.86
N LEU A 96 0.24 -7.88 -20.65
CA LEU A 96 0.16 -7.62 -22.09
C LEU A 96 -0.73 -8.64 -22.82
N ALA A 97 -0.58 -9.92 -22.50
CA ALA A 97 -1.40 -10.97 -23.09
C ALA A 97 -2.88 -10.82 -22.68
N ALA A 98 -3.17 -10.55 -21.41
CA ALA A 98 -4.51 -10.32 -20.91
C ALA A 98 -5.18 -9.12 -21.62
N ILE A 99 -4.48 -7.99 -21.72
CA ILE A 99 -4.97 -6.79 -22.43
C ILE A 99 -5.26 -7.11 -23.91
N ALA A 100 -4.37 -7.83 -24.59
CA ALA A 100 -4.56 -8.21 -26.00
C ALA A 100 -5.79 -9.10 -26.22
N HIS A 101 -6.21 -9.86 -25.21
CA HIS A 101 -7.41 -10.70 -25.24
C HIS A 101 -8.64 -10.01 -24.63
N GLY A 102 -8.60 -8.69 -24.43
CA GLY A 102 -9.73 -7.92 -23.92
C GLY A 102 -10.08 -8.23 -22.46
N LYS A 103 -9.11 -8.64 -21.65
CA LYS A 103 -9.27 -8.88 -20.21
C LYS A 103 -8.86 -7.67 -19.40
N HIS A 104 -9.62 -7.37 -18.35
CA HIS A 104 -9.17 -6.42 -17.33
C HIS A 104 -8.00 -7.03 -16.55
N VAL A 105 -7.12 -6.19 -16.01
CA VAL A 105 -5.95 -6.61 -15.25
C VAL A 105 -5.93 -5.91 -13.90
N VAL A 106 -5.86 -6.71 -12.84
CA VAL A 106 -5.48 -6.25 -11.50
C VAL A 106 -4.03 -6.67 -11.27
N MET A 107 -3.14 -5.69 -11.11
CA MET A 107 -1.72 -5.94 -10.89
C MET A 107 -1.41 -5.96 -9.39
N VAL A 108 -1.07 -7.15 -8.88
CA VAL A 108 -0.61 -7.34 -7.50
C VAL A 108 0.92 -7.32 -7.43
N SER A 109 1.60 -7.76 -8.48
CA SER A 109 3.07 -7.74 -8.54
C SER A 109 3.59 -6.29 -8.60
N LYS A 110 3.92 -5.74 -7.43
CA LYS A 110 4.26 -4.34 -7.19
C LYS A 110 5.40 -3.84 -8.08
N GLU A 111 6.46 -4.64 -8.20
CA GLU A 111 7.62 -4.29 -9.01
C GLU A 111 7.30 -4.19 -10.51
N THR A 112 6.33 -4.97 -11.01
CA THR A 112 5.83 -4.85 -12.38
C THR A 112 5.16 -3.48 -12.57
N ASP A 113 4.24 -3.12 -11.67
CA ASP A 113 3.49 -1.87 -11.76
C ASP A 113 4.41 -0.65 -11.61
N ALA A 114 5.33 -0.67 -10.65
CA ALA A 114 6.26 0.42 -10.40
C ALA A 114 7.17 0.74 -11.60
N VAL A 115 7.52 -0.27 -12.42
CA VAL A 115 8.44 -0.08 -13.56
C VAL A 115 7.68 0.15 -14.88
N VAL A 116 6.66 -0.68 -15.18
CA VAL A 116 5.97 -0.66 -16.49
C VAL A 116 4.46 -0.40 -16.40
N GLY A 117 3.92 -0.17 -15.20
CA GLY A 117 2.50 0.10 -14.96
C GLY A 117 1.92 1.20 -15.85
N PRO A 118 2.56 2.39 -15.98
CA PRO A 118 2.06 3.45 -16.86
C PRO A 118 1.94 3.03 -18.34
N ILE A 119 2.87 2.21 -18.83
CA ILE A 119 2.84 1.69 -20.21
C ILE A 119 1.69 0.68 -20.36
N LEU A 120 1.49 -0.20 -19.38
CA LEU A 120 0.41 -1.18 -19.36
C LEU A 120 -0.96 -0.48 -19.26
N ALA A 121 -1.09 0.55 -18.44
CA ALA A 121 -2.29 1.36 -18.31
C ALA A 121 -2.66 2.06 -19.63
N GLN A 122 -1.67 2.60 -20.35
CA GLN A 122 -1.90 3.19 -21.68
C GLN A 122 -2.40 2.15 -22.68
N ARG A 123 -1.79 0.95 -22.70
CA ARG A 123 -2.20 -0.14 -23.58
C ARG A 123 -3.60 -0.67 -23.25
N ALA A 124 -3.91 -0.81 -21.97
CA ALA A 124 -5.23 -1.21 -21.49
C ALA A 124 -6.30 -0.22 -21.96
N ARG A 125 -6.04 1.09 -21.79
CA ARG A 125 -6.94 2.15 -22.27
C ARG A 125 -7.16 2.10 -23.78
N ALA A 126 -6.10 1.86 -24.56
CA ALA A 126 -6.21 1.72 -26.01
C ALA A 126 -7.01 0.48 -26.45
N ALA A 127 -6.99 -0.59 -25.66
CA ALA A 127 -7.77 -1.80 -25.87
C ALA A 127 -9.19 -1.75 -25.28
N GLY A 128 -9.57 -0.67 -24.60
CA GLY A 128 -10.89 -0.52 -23.96
C GLY A 128 -11.07 -1.35 -22.68
N VAL A 129 -9.98 -1.77 -22.05
CA VAL A 129 -9.99 -2.52 -20.78
C VAL A 129 -9.37 -1.72 -19.64
N VAL A 130 -9.51 -2.23 -18.42
CA VAL A 130 -9.03 -1.60 -17.18
C VAL A 130 -7.74 -2.29 -16.75
N TYR A 131 -6.76 -1.47 -16.36
CA TYR A 131 -5.57 -1.88 -15.65
C TYR A 131 -5.49 -1.07 -14.36
N THR A 132 -5.30 -1.73 -13.23
CA THR A 132 -5.32 -1.10 -11.90
C THR A 132 -4.45 -1.87 -10.93
N PRO A 133 -3.84 -1.22 -9.92
CA PRO A 133 -3.32 -1.91 -8.75
C PRO A 133 -4.48 -2.54 -7.98
N THR A 134 -4.14 -3.43 -7.05
CA THR A 134 -5.11 -4.02 -6.14
C THR A 134 -5.50 -3.05 -5.02
N ASP A 135 -6.77 -3.08 -4.63
CA ASP A 135 -7.21 -2.56 -3.33
C ASP A 135 -6.69 -3.49 -2.22
N GLY A 136 -6.51 -2.96 -1.01
CA GLY A 136 -6.05 -3.66 0.19
C GLY A 136 -4.57 -3.47 0.52
N ASP A 137 -3.69 -3.44 -0.48
CA ASP A 137 -2.28 -3.06 -0.27
C ASP A 137 -2.15 -1.55 -0.04
N GLN A 138 -1.12 -1.12 0.69
CA GLN A 138 -0.95 0.27 1.13
C GLN A 138 -1.03 1.30 0.00
N HIS A 139 -0.45 1.03 -1.18
CA HIS A 139 -0.55 1.96 -2.30
C HIS A 139 -1.99 2.10 -2.80
N GLY A 140 -2.76 1.01 -2.89
CA GLY A 140 -4.18 1.03 -3.22
C GLY A 140 -5.00 1.82 -2.20
N LEU A 141 -4.78 1.54 -0.90
CA LEU A 141 -5.42 2.26 0.20
C LEU A 141 -5.12 3.76 0.19
N LEU A 142 -3.87 4.13 -0.12
CA LEU A 142 -3.46 5.52 -0.18
C LEU A 142 -4.09 6.24 -1.39
N ILE A 143 -4.13 5.59 -2.56
CA ILE A 143 -4.78 6.15 -3.75
C ILE A 143 -6.25 6.46 -3.45
N GLU A 144 -6.97 5.52 -2.84
CA GLU A 144 -8.37 5.70 -2.44
C GLU A 144 -8.52 6.88 -1.45
N LEU A 145 -7.68 6.93 -0.41
CA LEU A 145 -7.76 7.96 0.62
C LEU A 145 -7.46 9.36 0.07
N VAL A 146 -6.48 9.49 -0.82
CA VAL A 146 -6.13 10.75 -1.51
C VAL A 146 -7.25 11.19 -2.43
N GLU A 147 -7.81 10.27 -3.24
CA GLU A 147 -8.93 10.58 -4.13
C GLU A 147 -10.15 11.03 -3.32
N TRP A 148 -10.49 10.33 -2.25
CA TRP A 148 -11.59 10.69 -1.37
C TRP A 148 -11.40 12.09 -0.76
N ALA A 149 -10.21 12.40 -0.22
CA ALA A 149 -9.92 13.70 0.37
C ALA A 149 -10.08 14.84 -0.66
N ARG A 150 -9.55 14.66 -1.87
CA ARG A 150 -9.69 15.63 -2.97
C ARG A 150 -11.14 15.80 -3.42
N ARG A 151 -11.93 14.71 -3.50
CA ARG A 151 -13.37 14.77 -3.85
C ARG A 151 -14.19 15.56 -2.82
N LEU A 152 -13.76 15.59 -1.55
CA LEU A 152 -14.36 16.44 -0.52
C LEU A 152 -13.92 17.91 -0.59
N GLY A 153 -13.00 18.26 -1.50
CA GLY A 153 -12.44 19.60 -1.63
C GLY A 153 -11.38 19.93 -0.58
N LEU A 154 -10.81 18.92 0.08
CA LEU A 154 -9.67 19.10 0.98
C LEU A 154 -8.39 19.28 0.16
N ASP A 155 -7.51 20.16 0.63
CA ASP A 155 -6.20 20.36 0.03
C ASP A 155 -5.20 19.35 0.62
N VAL A 156 -4.72 18.41 -0.21
CA VAL A 156 -3.80 17.36 0.21
C VAL A 156 -2.37 17.92 0.25
N LEU A 157 -1.86 18.13 1.46
CA LEU A 157 -0.49 18.59 1.69
C LEU A 157 0.51 17.45 1.49
N CYS A 158 0.19 16.29 2.07
CA CYS A 158 1.01 15.10 2.02
C CYS A 158 0.12 13.85 2.05
N GLY A 159 0.49 12.82 1.30
CA GLY A 159 -0.06 11.46 1.42
C GLY A 159 1.06 10.45 1.60
N GLY A 160 0.83 9.40 2.38
CA GLY A 160 1.91 8.44 2.64
C GLY A 160 1.45 7.14 3.28
N LYS A 161 2.41 6.24 3.47
CA LYS A 161 2.25 5.01 4.24
C LYS A 161 3.05 5.07 5.53
N ALA A 162 2.64 4.26 6.50
CA ALA A 162 3.54 3.80 7.53
C ALA A 162 4.25 2.52 7.09
N ARG A 163 5.50 2.34 7.53
CA ARG A 163 6.16 1.04 7.44
C ARG A 163 5.44 -0.01 8.28
N ASP A 164 5.53 -1.26 7.85
CA ASP A 164 5.04 -2.42 8.60
C ASP A 164 5.84 -2.59 9.91
N ALA A 165 7.12 -2.21 9.88
CA ALA A 165 7.98 -2.18 11.04
C ALA A 165 7.81 -0.85 11.80
N GLU A 166 7.61 -0.94 13.11
CA GLU A 166 7.43 0.21 14.00
C GLU A 166 8.60 0.34 14.98
N PHE A 167 8.82 1.56 15.46
CA PHE A 167 9.75 1.84 16.54
C PHE A 167 8.98 1.94 17.85
N VAL A 168 9.12 0.91 18.69
CA VAL A 168 8.45 0.84 19.99
C VAL A 168 9.45 1.19 21.07
N TYR A 169 9.23 2.27 21.80
CA TYR A 169 10.17 2.74 22.82
C TYR A 169 9.63 2.60 24.25
N ASP A 170 10.54 2.33 25.18
CA ASP A 170 10.28 2.27 26.61
C ASP A 170 10.99 3.45 27.29
N GLY A 171 10.23 4.30 27.97
CA GLY A 171 10.79 5.51 28.59
C GLY A 171 11.54 5.29 29.88
N ASP A 172 11.23 4.24 30.63
CA ASP A 172 11.92 3.91 31.87
C ASP A 172 13.26 3.24 31.56
N ALA A 173 13.24 2.30 30.60
CA ALA A 173 14.44 1.62 30.14
C ALA A 173 15.28 2.45 29.16
N ARG A 174 14.69 3.51 28.57
CA ARG A 174 15.27 4.30 27.47
C ARG A 174 15.75 3.44 26.31
N THR A 175 14.94 2.48 25.91
CA THR A 175 15.24 1.60 24.78
C THR A 175 14.26 1.81 23.65
N VAL A 176 14.68 1.50 22.43
CA VAL A 176 13.81 1.45 21.24
C VAL A 176 13.98 0.11 20.56
N VAL A 177 12.86 -0.55 20.26
CA VAL A 177 12.80 -1.87 19.65
C VAL A 177 12.15 -1.76 18.27
N CYS A 178 12.73 -2.45 17.30
CA CYS A 178 12.18 -2.65 15.96
C CYS A 178 12.31 -4.13 15.60
N GLY A 179 11.22 -4.89 15.70
CA GLY A 179 11.23 -6.34 15.48
C GLY A 179 12.19 -7.05 16.45
N ARG A 180 13.29 -7.60 15.92
CA ARG A 180 14.31 -8.32 16.72
C ARG A 180 15.50 -7.45 17.14
N GLN A 181 15.56 -6.20 16.69
CA GLN A 181 16.64 -5.28 17.03
C GLN A 181 16.20 -4.33 18.14
N ALA A 182 17.13 -4.02 19.04
CA ALA A 182 16.92 -3.07 20.12
C ALA A 182 18.17 -2.20 20.28
N ILE A 183 17.95 -0.93 20.59
CA ILE A 183 19.01 0.01 20.95
C ILE A 183 18.69 0.65 22.31
N ALA A 184 19.73 1.03 23.04
CA ALA A 184 19.61 1.89 24.23
C ALA A 184 19.97 3.33 23.83
N LEU A 185 19.18 4.28 24.31
CA LEU A 185 19.37 5.70 24.02
C LEU A 185 20.22 6.36 25.10
N THR A 186 21.09 7.28 24.66
CA THR A 186 21.78 8.17 25.61
C THR A 186 20.78 9.17 26.22
N ALA A 187 21.19 9.88 27.27
CA ALA A 187 20.36 10.95 27.84
C ALA A 187 20.10 12.08 26.81
N ASP A 188 21.08 12.37 25.96
CA ASP A 188 20.98 13.40 24.93
C ASP A 188 20.09 12.96 23.76
N ASP A 189 20.11 11.67 23.42
CA ASP A 189 19.24 11.12 22.37
C ASP A 189 17.79 10.99 22.83
N TRP A 190 17.58 10.68 24.11
CA TRP A 190 16.25 10.51 24.71
C TRP A 190 15.35 11.74 24.51
N ARG A 191 15.93 12.95 24.50
CA ARG A 191 15.15 14.18 24.28
C ARG A 191 14.44 14.21 22.93
N TRP A 192 14.97 13.52 21.92
CA TRP A 192 14.38 13.47 20.58
C TRP A 192 13.14 12.57 20.49
N LEU A 193 12.91 11.73 21.50
CA LEU A 193 11.74 10.85 21.60
C LEU A 193 10.56 11.55 22.32
N GLN A 194 10.76 12.79 22.75
CA GLN A 194 9.68 13.62 23.28
C GLN A 194 8.81 14.17 22.13
N PRO A 195 7.55 14.56 22.42
CA PRO A 195 6.68 15.18 21.43
C PRO A 195 7.33 16.42 20.79
N ILE A 196 7.21 16.54 19.48
CA ILE A 196 7.76 17.68 18.72
C ILE A 196 7.12 19.00 19.18
N PRO A 197 7.93 19.96 19.70
CA PRO A 197 7.44 21.30 20.01
C PRO A 197 7.05 22.06 18.74
N PRO A 198 6.09 23.00 18.83
CA PRO A 198 5.70 23.87 17.72
C PRO A 198 6.92 24.56 17.11
N ALA A 199 6.99 24.60 15.77
CA ALA A 199 8.08 25.22 15.01
C ALA A 199 9.48 24.58 15.19
N SER A 200 9.58 23.38 15.78
CA SER A 200 10.84 22.63 15.93
C SER A 200 10.88 21.34 15.08
N ALA A 201 9.94 21.18 14.13
CA ALA A 201 9.78 19.96 13.34
C ALA A 201 11.08 19.50 12.66
N ALA A 202 11.77 20.40 11.94
CA ALA A 202 13.00 20.06 11.22
C ALA A 202 14.14 19.62 12.16
N GLU A 203 14.31 20.30 13.29
CA GLU A 203 15.34 19.98 14.28
C GLU A 203 15.08 18.61 14.92
N PHE A 204 13.84 18.37 15.36
CA PHE A 204 13.48 17.11 16.01
C PHE A 204 13.53 15.93 15.04
N VAL A 205 13.08 16.10 13.80
CA VAL A 205 13.19 15.07 12.77
C VAL A 205 14.65 14.69 12.54
N ALA A 206 15.55 15.66 12.36
CA ALA A 206 16.96 15.39 12.15
C ALA A 206 17.62 14.72 13.36
N GLY A 207 17.35 15.21 14.57
CA GLY A 207 17.87 14.64 15.82
C GLY A 207 17.40 13.21 16.05
N ARG A 208 16.10 12.95 15.83
CA ARG A 208 15.50 11.62 15.98
C ARG A 208 16.02 10.64 14.91
N GLN A 209 16.22 11.09 13.68
CA GLN A 209 16.81 10.26 12.63
C GLN A 209 18.26 9.86 12.98
N ALA A 210 19.06 10.78 13.52
CA ALA A 210 20.41 10.48 13.98
C ALA A 210 20.42 9.49 15.15
N ALA A 211 19.53 9.68 16.14
CA ALA A 211 19.42 8.80 17.30
C ALA A 211 18.98 7.36 16.95
N LEU A 212 18.18 7.20 15.90
CA LEU A 212 17.57 5.92 15.51
C LEU A 212 18.22 5.27 14.28
N VAL A 213 19.33 5.82 13.77
CA VAL A 213 19.97 5.38 12.52
C VAL A 213 20.41 3.92 12.52
N ALA A 214 20.69 3.34 13.70
CA ALA A 214 21.10 1.96 13.86
C ALA A 214 19.95 0.94 13.72
N LEU A 215 18.69 1.40 13.76
CA LEU A 215 17.51 0.57 13.52
C LEU A 215 17.24 0.43 12.02
N PRO A 216 16.47 -0.57 11.58
CA PRO A 216 16.05 -0.71 10.18
C PRO A 216 15.35 0.55 9.68
N GLN A 217 15.80 1.07 8.55
CA GLN A 217 15.21 2.23 7.87
C GLN A 217 14.30 1.78 6.72
N VAL A 218 13.69 2.75 6.02
CA VAL A 218 12.93 2.54 4.79
C VAL A 218 13.72 1.71 3.78
N GLY A 219 13.07 0.71 3.19
CA GLY A 219 13.66 -0.22 2.23
C GLY A 219 13.14 -0.05 0.81
N GLY A 220 13.68 -0.85 -0.11
CA GLY A 220 13.26 -0.81 -1.53
C GLY A 220 11.79 -1.16 -1.74
N PHE A 221 11.25 -2.10 -0.95
CA PHE A 221 9.83 -2.48 -1.01
C PHE A 221 8.90 -1.32 -0.65
N ASP A 222 9.26 -0.50 0.34
CA ASP A 222 8.50 0.70 0.70
C ASP A 222 8.50 1.71 -0.47
N LEU A 223 9.68 1.94 -1.08
CA LEU A 223 9.82 2.90 -2.18
C LEU A 223 9.10 2.44 -3.45
N VAL A 224 9.03 1.12 -3.71
CA VAL A 224 8.24 0.54 -4.80
C VAL A 224 6.76 0.89 -4.62
N GLU A 225 6.21 0.70 -3.42
CA GLU A 225 4.82 1.06 -3.13
C GLU A 225 4.58 2.56 -3.24
N MET A 226 5.53 3.38 -2.79
CA MET A 226 5.42 4.83 -2.95
C MET A 226 5.45 5.26 -4.42
N ALA A 227 6.30 4.65 -5.24
CA ALA A 227 6.33 4.95 -6.67
C ALA A 227 5.00 4.61 -7.36
N ILE A 228 4.39 3.48 -7.00
CA ILE A 228 3.04 3.13 -7.48
C ILE A 228 2.06 4.20 -7.04
N ALA A 229 1.92 4.47 -5.74
CA ALA A 229 0.95 5.45 -5.26
C ALA A 229 1.14 6.84 -5.88
N ALA A 230 2.39 7.30 -6.05
CA ALA A 230 2.71 8.57 -6.72
C ALA A 230 2.16 8.64 -8.16
N ASN A 231 2.36 7.56 -8.93
CA ASN A 231 1.92 7.48 -10.32
C ASN A 231 0.39 7.54 -10.48
N TYR A 232 -0.37 7.06 -9.50
CA TYR A 232 -1.84 7.04 -9.55
C TYR A 232 -2.48 8.26 -8.85
N ALA A 233 -1.84 8.76 -7.79
CA ALA A 233 -2.43 9.78 -6.91
C ALA A 233 -1.94 11.21 -7.20
N ASP A 234 -1.14 11.44 -8.24
CA ASP A 234 -0.54 12.75 -8.55
C ASP A 234 0.07 13.40 -7.30
N LEU A 235 0.94 12.62 -6.64
CA LEU A 235 1.76 13.05 -5.51
C LEU A 235 3.22 12.91 -5.93
N TRP A 236 4.08 13.79 -5.40
CA TRP A 236 5.48 13.83 -5.81
C TRP A 236 6.44 13.85 -4.62
N PRO A 237 7.55 13.10 -4.65
CA PRO A 237 8.49 13.07 -3.54
C PRO A 237 9.19 14.43 -3.37
N ASP A 238 9.27 14.93 -2.14
CA ASP A 238 9.93 16.22 -1.83
C ASP A 238 11.45 16.12 -2.02
N VAL A 239 12.02 14.96 -1.68
CA VAL A 239 13.40 14.54 -1.96
C VAL A 239 13.40 13.13 -2.54
N ALA A 240 14.44 12.75 -3.31
CA ALA A 240 14.45 11.52 -4.10
C ALA A 240 14.13 10.23 -3.31
N ALA A 241 14.55 10.16 -2.05
CA ALA A 241 14.34 8.99 -1.18
C ALA A 241 13.19 9.17 -0.19
N THR A 242 12.39 10.24 -0.31
CA THR A 242 11.51 10.78 0.75
C THR A 242 12.29 11.18 2.02
N HIS A 243 11.66 11.90 2.94
CA HIS A 243 12.27 12.26 4.22
C HIS A 243 12.21 11.09 5.21
N SER A 244 11.15 10.27 5.17
CA SER A 244 11.03 9.03 5.94
C SER A 244 11.27 9.14 7.47
N PRO A 245 10.74 10.16 8.16
CA PRO A 245 10.99 10.34 9.59
C PRO A 245 10.34 9.24 10.45
N ALA A 246 10.84 9.10 11.67
CA ALA A 246 10.15 8.36 12.73
C ALA A 246 9.22 9.33 13.48
N LEU A 247 7.91 9.12 13.46
CA LEU A 247 6.93 10.05 14.04
C LEU A 247 5.85 9.33 14.83
N HIS A 248 5.35 9.97 15.88
CA HIS A 248 4.05 9.62 16.44
C HIS A 248 2.95 10.02 15.46
N ILE A 249 1.81 9.32 15.47
CA ILE A 249 0.64 9.67 14.64
C ILE A 249 0.25 11.14 14.83
N ALA A 250 0.31 11.63 16.08
CA ALA A 250 -0.06 12.99 16.40
C ALA A 250 0.89 14.07 15.85
N GLU A 251 2.11 13.68 15.43
CA GLU A 251 3.12 14.58 14.87
C GLU A 251 3.03 14.68 13.34
N LEU A 252 2.31 13.76 12.68
CA LEU A 252 2.13 13.76 11.23
C LEU A 252 1.71 15.12 10.65
N PRO A 253 0.67 15.81 11.17
CA PRO A 253 0.25 17.10 10.60
C PRO A 253 1.20 18.25 10.94
N GLU A 254 2.01 18.15 12.01
CA GLU A 254 3.03 19.14 12.35
C GLU A 254 4.23 19.03 11.41
N VAL A 255 4.66 17.81 11.08
CA VAL A 255 5.85 17.56 10.26
C VAL A 255 5.54 17.58 8.77
N PHE A 256 4.53 16.83 8.32
CA PHE A 256 4.21 16.66 6.89
C PHE A 256 3.29 17.76 6.37
N CYS A 257 3.66 19.01 6.62
CA CYS A 257 3.10 20.18 5.97
C CYS A 257 4.22 21.08 5.41
N PRO A 258 3.90 22.02 4.50
CA PRO A 258 4.89 22.94 3.97
C PRO A 258 5.64 23.75 5.03
N VAL A 259 6.86 24.19 4.73
CA VAL A 259 7.67 25.03 5.64
C VAL A 259 6.94 26.31 6.04
N GLU A 260 6.15 26.93 5.16
CA GLU A 260 5.34 28.11 5.53
C GLU A 260 4.27 27.80 6.59
N MET A 261 3.87 26.53 6.70
CA MET A 261 2.93 26.02 7.71
C MET A 261 3.63 25.50 8.97
N GLY A 262 4.98 25.49 9.00
CA GLY A 262 5.79 25.07 10.15
C GLY A 262 6.35 23.65 10.06
N GLY A 263 6.03 22.91 8.99
CA GLY A 263 6.55 21.57 8.75
C GLY A 263 7.87 21.55 7.99
N ILE A 264 8.18 20.43 7.34
CA ILE A 264 9.48 20.19 6.67
C ILE A 264 9.41 20.17 5.14
N LEU A 265 8.22 20.24 4.55
CA LEU A 265 8.04 20.02 3.11
C LEU A 265 8.24 21.30 2.30
N HIS A 266 8.84 21.21 1.11
CA HIS A 266 9.03 22.39 0.25
C HIS A 266 7.79 22.73 -0.59
N ARG A 267 6.82 21.81 -0.68
CA ARG A 267 5.57 21.99 -1.44
C ARG A 267 4.42 21.17 -0.87
N ARG A 268 3.23 21.37 -1.44
CA ARG A 268 2.02 20.56 -1.24
C ARG A 268 2.00 19.37 -2.22
N GLY A 269 1.07 18.43 -2.01
CA GLY A 269 0.96 17.23 -2.85
C GLY A 269 2.21 16.34 -2.78
N VAL A 270 2.81 16.23 -1.60
CA VAL A 270 4.00 15.41 -1.40
C VAL A 270 3.63 13.97 -1.09
N ILE A 271 4.48 13.03 -1.53
CA ILE A 271 4.42 11.64 -1.09
C ILE A 271 5.52 11.34 -0.06
N GLU A 272 5.16 10.70 1.05
CA GLU A 272 6.09 10.36 2.13
C GLU A 272 5.90 8.95 2.67
N CYS A 273 6.93 8.48 3.37
CA CYS A 273 6.88 7.29 4.20
C CYS A 273 7.12 7.70 5.66
N VAL A 274 6.59 6.94 6.62
CA VAL A 274 6.85 7.18 8.04
C VAL A 274 7.14 5.88 8.77
N THR A 275 8.04 5.92 9.73
CA THR A 275 8.14 4.85 10.72
C THR A 275 7.33 5.26 11.94
N CYS A 276 6.29 4.51 12.29
CA CYS A 276 5.50 4.85 13.47
C CYS A 276 6.37 4.71 14.73
N LEU A 277 6.57 5.83 15.43
CA LEU A 277 7.19 5.87 16.75
C LEU A 277 6.06 5.85 17.80
N ARG A 278 6.14 4.92 18.75
CA ARG A 278 5.11 4.79 19.78
C ARG A 278 5.60 4.08 21.04
N GLN A 279 4.85 4.23 22.11
CA GLN A 279 4.99 3.38 23.29
C GLN A 279 4.24 2.05 23.11
N PRO A 280 4.53 1.02 23.92
CA PRO A 280 3.89 -0.29 23.80
C PRO A 280 2.35 -0.26 23.86
N HIS A 281 1.78 0.68 24.62
CA HIS A 281 0.34 0.82 24.84
C HIS A 281 -0.35 1.83 23.91
N GLU A 282 0.43 2.55 23.10
CA GLU A 282 -0.11 3.48 22.11
C GLU A 282 -0.50 2.74 20.83
N ALA A 283 -1.45 3.30 20.09
CA ALA A 283 -1.83 2.79 18.78
C ALA A 283 -0.64 2.89 17.80
N GLY A 284 -0.45 1.83 17.03
CA GLY A 284 0.43 1.83 15.87
C GLY A 284 -0.32 2.15 14.59
N LEU A 285 0.43 2.48 13.54
CA LEU A 285 -0.12 2.49 12.17
C LEU A 285 0.03 1.11 11.51
N GLY A 286 0.98 0.27 11.96
CA GLY A 286 1.05 -1.15 11.59
C GLY A 286 0.98 -1.45 10.10
N GLY A 287 1.60 -0.60 9.26
CA GLY A 287 1.45 -0.68 7.81
C GLY A 287 0.19 -0.03 7.24
N GLY A 288 -0.38 0.96 7.93
CA GLY A 288 -1.50 1.78 7.47
C GLY A 288 -1.09 2.90 6.52
N VAL A 289 -2.05 3.75 6.15
CA VAL A 289 -1.86 4.91 5.26
C VAL A 289 -2.40 6.19 5.89
N PHE A 290 -1.88 7.33 5.45
CA PHE A 290 -2.32 8.63 5.95
C PHE A 290 -2.37 9.69 4.84
N VAL A 291 -3.19 10.72 5.07
CA VAL A 291 -3.14 11.98 4.36
C VAL A 291 -3.14 13.13 5.36
N VAL A 292 -2.25 14.10 5.15
CA VAL A 292 -2.27 15.39 5.84
C VAL A 292 -2.93 16.40 4.93
N VAL A 293 -3.98 17.04 5.43
CA VAL A 293 -4.87 17.91 4.67
C VAL A 293 -5.00 19.29 5.29
N ALA A 294 -5.33 20.27 4.45
CA ALA A 294 -5.74 21.61 4.84
C ALA A 294 -7.10 21.97 4.23
N CYS A 295 -7.71 23.05 4.73
CA CYS A 295 -8.91 23.66 4.17
C CYS A 295 -8.62 25.09 3.76
N THR A 296 -9.27 25.55 2.69
CA THR A 296 -9.11 26.92 2.15
C THR A 296 -9.81 28.00 2.97
N ASN A 297 -10.82 27.63 3.78
CA ASN A 297 -11.59 28.58 4.59
C ASN A 297 -11.55 28.23 6.09
N ASP A 298 -11.69 29.26 6.92
CA ASP A 298 -11.53 29.20 8.37
C ASP A 298 -12.58 28.31 9.05
N TYR A 299 -13.81 28.32 8.54
CA TYR A 299 -14.89 27.53 9.13
C TYR A 299 -14.67 26.03 8.92
N SER A 300 -14.28 25.62 7.71
CA SER A 300 -13.91 24.22 7.43
C SER A 300 -12.71 23.78 8.26
N ARG A 301 -11.70 24.64 8.46
CA ARG A 301 -10.59 24.36 9.39
C ARG A 301 -11.10 24.15 10.81
N HIS A 302 -11.96 25.05 11.31
CA HIS A 302 -12.58 24.93 12.62
C HIS A 302 -13.35 23.60 12.79
N ILE A 303 -14.08 23.15 11.76
CA ILE A 303 -14.77 21.85 11.80
C ILE A 303 -13.80 20.68 11.90
N LEU A 304 -12.72 20.64 11.12
CA LEU A 304 -11.73 19.55 11.22
C LEU A 304 -11.18 19.44 12.65
N HIS A 305 -10.81 20.57 13.25
CA HIS A 305 -10.25 20.61 14.61
C HIS A 305 -11.26 20.23 15.69
N THR A 306 -12.49 20.72 15.59
CA THR A 306 -13.51 20.51 16.64
C THR A 306 -14.22 19.17 16.56
N LYS A 307 -14.09 18.45 15.43
CA LYS A 307 -14.67 17.11 15.24
C LYS A 307 -13.69 15.96 15.49
N GLY A 308 -12.53 16.26 16.08
CA GLY A 308 -11.64 15.24 16.64
C GLY A 308 -10.55 14.74 15.70
N LEU A 309 -10.30 15.41 14.56
CA LEU A 309 -9.10 15.14 13.78
C LEU A 309 -7.86 15.68 14.50
N ILE A 310 -6.76 14.94 14.41
CA ILE A 310 -5.50 15.36 15.01
C ILE A 310 -4.90 16.47 14.15
N ALA A 311 -4.62 17.59 14.79
CA ALA A 311 -4.25 18.84 14.15
C ALA A 311 -2.81 19.24 14.46
N ASN A 312 -2.21 20.03 13.58
CA ASN A 312 -0.97 20.72 13.92
C ASN A 312 -1.21 21.85 14.92
N SER A 313 -0.14 22.30 15.58
CA SER A 313 -0.15 23.32 16.63
C SER A 313 -0.80 24.66 16.20
N ARG A 314 -0.82 24.93 14.90
CA ARG A 314 -1.37 26.16 14.29
C ARG A 314 -2.83 26.04 13.85
N GLY A 315 -3.44 24.85 13.98
CA GLY A 315 -4.79 24.61 13.46
C GLY A 315 -4.90 24.83 11.94
N SER A 316 -3.83 24.55 11.20
CA SER A 316 -3.74 24.82 9.76
C SER A 316 -3.72 23.55 8.91
N ALA A 317 -3.32 22.42 9.50
CA ALA A 317 -3.36 21.09 8.90
C ALA A 317 -3.91 20.06 9.88
N ALA A 318 -4.45 18.97 9.36
CA ALA A 318 -4.90 17.82 10.13
C ALA A 318 -4.60 16.51 9.41
N VAL A 319 -4.48 15.41 10.16
CA VAL A 319 -4.22 14.08 9.61
C VAL A 319 -5.47 13.21 9.60
N ILE A 320 -5.64 12.45 8.52
CA ILE A 320 -6.63 11.38 8.36
C ILE A 320 -5.81 10.11 8.06
N TYR A 321 -6.08 9.02 8.76
CA TYR A 321 -5.31 7.79 8.61
C TYR A 321 -6.22 6.56 8.70
N ARG A 322 -5.75 5.46 8.12
CA ARG A 322 -6.39 4.15 8.09
C ARG A 322 -5.37 3.08 8.45
#